data_AF-A0A7C0U3Y5-F1
#
_entry.id   AF-A0A7C0U3Y5-F1
#
_cell.length_a   1.000
_cell.length_b   1.000
_cell.length_c   1.000
_cell.angle_alpha   90.00
_cell.angle_beta   90.00
_cell.angle_gamma   90.00
#
_symmetry.space_group_name_H-M   'P 1'
#
loop_
_entity.id
_entity.type
_entity.pdbx_description
1 polymer ?
#
loop_
_entity_poly.entity_id
_entity_poly.type
_entity_poly.pdbx_seq_one_letter_code
_entity_poly.pdbx_strand_id
1 'polypeptide(L)'
;MITEKEDFETILSEEEKSGTIVPPSGAAIVQRYLWEINRYPILTPEEEFRLAKLYKEKHDREAAFKLITSNLRLVVKIALEFQHFWVSNLMDLIQEGNIGLMMALKKYDPDKGIRFSYYATFWIKAYILKFILDNWRLVKIGTTQAQRKLFYNLYKEKEKLAQLGYEPMPQLIAQRLQVRESDVIEMEQRMGSSEVSLDAPLSADTDDSLVEVIPAQSETPEE
;
A
#
# COMPACT_ATOMS: atom_id res chain seq x y z
N MET A 1 25.74 29.20 19.82
CA MET A 1 24.33 29.62 19.99
C MET A 1 24.03 30.65 18.91
N ILE A 2 23.81 30.18 17.68
CA ILE A 2 23.23 30.90 16.55
C ILE A 2 22.40 29.83 15.82
N THR A 3 21.25 30.25 15.34
CA THR A 3 19.98 29.52 15.20
C THR A 3 19.79 28.84 13.85
N GLU A 4 19.57 27.51 13.85
CA GLU A 4 19.15 26.67 12.70
C GLU A 4 17.84 27.12 12.00
N LYS A 5 17.20 28.18 12.49
CA LYS A 5 15.98 28.77 11.92
C LYS A 5 16.25 29.70 10.75
N GLU A 6 17.41 30.37 10.70
CA GLU A 6 17.72 31.37 9.67
C GLU A 6 18.17 30.72 8.34
N ASP A 7 18.74 29.52 8.40
CA ASP A 7 19.13 28.77 7.20
C ASP A 7 17.93 28.20 6.43
N PHE A 8 16.78 27.98 7.09
CA PHE A 8 15.60 27.35 6.48
C PHE A 8 14.66 28.34 5.76
N GLU A 9 14.51 29.57 6.27
CA GLU A 9 13.78 30.63 5.54
C GLU A 9 14.52 31.02 4.25
N THR A 10 15.85 30.92 4.25
CA THR A 10 16.68 31.20 3.07
C THR A 10 16.40 30.19 1.94
N ILE A 11 16.28 28.89 2.25
CA ILE A 11 15.98 27.82 1.29
C ILE A 11 14.57 28.00 0.66
N LEU A 12 13.58 28.37 1.47
CA LEU A 12 12.21 28.64 0.97
C LEU A 12 12.14 29.88 0.08
N SER A 13 13.00 30.88 0.32
CA SER A 13 13.04 32.10 -0.48
C SER A 13 13.75 31.94 -1.84
N GLU A 14 14.66 30.97 -1.96
CA GLU A 14 15.35 30.66 -3.22
C GLU A 14 14.48 29.79 -4.16
N GLU A 15 13.62 28.93 -3.63
CA GLU A 15 12.70 28.10 -4.42
C GLU A 15 11.58 28.89 -5.12
N GLU A 16 11.18 30.07 -4.61
CA GLU A 16 10.16 30.90 -5.27
C GLU A 16 10.63 31.56 -6.59
N LYS A 17 11.93 31.52 -6.92
CA LYS A 17 12.47 32.20 -8.12
C LYS A 17 12.92 31.31 -9.27
N SER A 18 12.80 29.98 -9.16
CA SER A 18 13.11 29.08 -10.28
C SER A 18 11.84 28.40 -10.77
N GLY A 19 11.33 28.85 -11.91
CA GLY A 19 10.12 28.35 -12.58
C GLY A 19 10.24 26.93 -13.16
N THR A 20 10.85 26.00 -12.42
CA THR A 20 10.81 24.58 -12.73
C THR A 20 10.26 23.86 -11.51
N ILE A 21 8.98 23.47 -11.56
CA ILE A 21 8.37 22.62 -10.54
C ILE A 21 8.96 21.22 -10.74
N VAL A 22 10.16 20.99 -10.21
CA VAL A 22 10.67 19.62 -10.04
C VAL A 22 9.83 19.02 -8.92
N PRO A 23 9.00 17.99 -9.19
CA PRO A 23 8.26 17.36 -8.12
C PRO A 23 9.26 16.87 -7.06
N PRO A 24 9.04 17.17 -5.77
CA PRO A 24 9.93 16.70 -4.72
C PRO A 24 10.06 15.18 -4.81
N SER A 25 11.28 14.66 -4.57
CA SER A 25 11.53 13.22 -4.60
C SER A 25 10.54 12.48 -3.69
N GLY A 26 10.20 11.22 -4.03
CA GLY A 26 9.22 10.44 -3.25
C GLY A 26 9.56 10.35 -1.75
N ALA A 27 10.85 10.33 -1.42
CA ALA A 27 11.32 10.37 -0.03
C ALA A 27 11.04 11.73 0.66
N ALA A 28 11.21 12.86 -0.04
CA ALA A 28 10.93 14.19 0.49
C ALA A 28 9.43 14.39 0.78
N ILE A 29 8.55 13.84 -0.08
CA ILE A 29 7.09 13.87 0.12
C ILE A 29 6.71 13.12 1.39
N VAL A 30 7.23 11.90 1.57
CA VAL A 30 6.97 11.10 2.78
C VAL A 30 7.44 11.86 4.02
N GLN A 31 8.65 12.41 4.01
CA GLN A 31 9.20 13.14 5.15
C GLN A 31 8.35 14.35 5.54
N ARG A 32 7.91 15.14 4.56
CA ARG A 32 7.02 16.28 4.79
C ARG A 32 5.70 15.83 5.42
N TYR A 33 5.09 14.76 4.89
CA TYR A 33 3.86 14.20 5.45
C TYR A 33 4.05 13.75 6.91
N LEU A 34 5.14 13.05 7.22
CA LEU A 34 5.44 12.59 8.58
C LEU A 34 5.63 13.76 9.56
N TRP A 35 6.23 14.86 9.10
CA TRP A 35 6.38 16.07 9.89
C TRP A 35 5.02 16.73 10.18
N GLU A 36 4.15 16.84 9.17
CA GLU A 36 2.81 17.43 9.31
C GLU A 36 1.94 16.64 10.30
N ILE A 37 1.89 15.30 10.18
CA ILE A 37 1.03 14.48 11.05
C ILE A 37 1.51 14.45 12.52
N ASN A 38 2.81 14.66 12.77
CA ASN A 38 3.36 14.69 14.12
C ASN A 38 2.90 15.92 14.93
N ARG A 39 2.38 16.96 14.26
CA ARG A 39 1.84 18.16 14.91
C ARG A 39 0.48 17.93 15.57
N TYR A 40 -0.22 16.85 15.23
CA TYR A 40 -1.50 16.52 15.84
C TYR A 40 -1.31 15.80 17.19
N PRO A 41 -1.98 16.26 18.26
CA PRO A 41 -1.86 15.65 19.57
C PRO A 41 -2.51 14.26 19.61
N ILE A 42 -1.97 13.39 20.47
CA ILE A 42 -2.60 12.11 20.79
C ILE A 42 -3.75 12.39 21.77
N LEU A 43 -4.93 11.87 21.47
CA LEU A 43 -6.11 12.04 22.31
C LEU A 43 -6.06 11.12 23.54
N THR A 44 -6.58 11.62 24.66
CA THR A 44 -6.85 10.76 25.82
C THR A 44 -8.05 9.84 25.54
N PRO A 45 -8.22 8.73 26.27
CA PRO A 45 -9.39 7.86 26.13
C PRO A 45 -10.73 8.60 26.29
N GLU A 46 -10.80 9.57 27.21
CA GLU A 46 -12.00 10.36 27.47
C GLU A 46 -12.32 11.31 26.32
N GLU A 47 -11.30 11.95 25.76
CA GLU A 47 -11.43 12.81 24.58
C GLU A 47 -11.87 12.01 23.35
N GLU A 48 -11.25 10.85 23.13
CA GLU A 48 -11.58 9.91 22.06
C GLU A 48 -13.06 9.48 22.14
N PHE A 49 -13.52 9.08 23.32
CA PHE A 49 -14.91 8.72 23.56
C PHE A 49 -15.86 9.89 23.29
N ARG A 50 -15.56 11.08 23.82
CA ARG A 50 -16.38 12.27 23.63
C ARG A 50 -16.50 12.66 22.15
N LEU A 51 -15.40 12.67 21.41
CA LEU A 51 -15.37 13.01 19.98
C LEU A 51 -16.09 11.96 19.14
N ALA A 52 -15.87 10.67 19.43
CA ALA A 52 -16.54 9.58 18.73
C ALA A 52 -18.06 9.61 18.95
N LYS A 53 -18.50 9.89 20.19
CA LYS A 53 -19.93 10.04 20.51
C LYS A 53 -20.55 11.24 19.80
N LEU A 54 -19.86 12.38 19.82
CA LEU A 54 -20.30 13.58 19.11
C LEU A 54 -20.44 13.34 17.60
N TYR A 55 -19.49 12.63 16.99
CA TYR A 55 -19.57 12.24 15.59
C TYR A 55 -20.73 11.28 15.31
N LYS A 56 -20.94 10.27 16.17
CA LYS A 56 -22.03 9.27 16.02
C LYS A 56 -23.41 9.92 16.11
N GLU A 57 -23.60 10.88 17.01
CA GLU A 57 -24.90 11.52 17.26
C GLU A 57 -25.21 12.66 16.28
N LYS A 58 -24.21 13.46 15.93
CA LYS A 58 -24.42 14.71 15.18
C LYS A 58 -23.73 14.77 13.82
N HIS A 59 -22.98 13.72 13.45
CA HIS A 59 -22.12 13.72 12.26
C HIS A 59 -21.18 14.94 12.20
N ASP A 60 -20.70 15.36 13.38
CA ASP A 60 -19.83 16.52 13.53
C ASP A 60 -18.50 16.32 12.78
N ARG A 61 -18.25 17.17 11.79
CA ARG A 61 -17.07 17.08 10.93
C ARG A 61 -15.78 17.44 11.67
N GLU A 62 -15.84 18.35 12.63
CA GLU A 62 -14.67 18.76 13.40
C GLU A 62 -14.25 17.64 14.36
N ALA A 63 -15.22 16.96 14.96
CA ALA A 63 -14.99 15.79 15.79
C ALA A 63 -14.35 14.65 14.98
N ALA A 64 -14.86 14.39 13.77
CA ALA A 64 -14.27 13.42 12.87
C ALA A 64 -12.84 13.79 12.48
N PHE A 65 -12.62 15.06 12.11
CA PHE A 65 -11.31 15.56 11.73
C PHE A 65 -10.28 15.35 12.85
N LYS A 66 -10.59 15.78 14.08
CA LYS A 66 -9.70 15.62 15.25
C LYS A 66 -9.39 14.15 15.54
N LEU A 67 -10.40 13.28 15.47
CA LEU A 67 -10.24 11.85 15.75
C LEU A 67 -9.43 11.14 14.65
N ILE A 68 -9.58 11.54 13.39
CA ILE A 68 -8.78 11.00 12.27
C ILE A 68 -7.34 11.49 12.38
N THR A 69 -7.12 12.80 12.51
CA THR A 69 -5.77 13.37 12.48
C THR A 69 -4.90 12.89 13.64
N SER A 70 -5.48 12.68 14.83
CA SER A 70 -4.78 12.10 15.98
C SER A 70 -4.31 10.66 15.76
N ASN A 71 -4.90 9.94 14.80
CA ASN A 71 -4.63 8.54 14.50
C ASN A 71 -3.83 8.31 13.20
N LEU A 72 -3.41 9.36 12.49
CA LEU A 72 -2.64 9.19 11.24
C LEU A 72 -1.30 8.46 11.46
N ARG A 73 -0.67 8.65 12.62
CA ARG A 73 0.58 7.95 13.00
C ARG A 73 0.38 6.42 13.07
N LEU A 74 -0.81 5.96 13.45
CA LEU A 74 -1.15 4.53 13.44
C LEU A 74 -1.21 4.00 12.01
N VAL A 75 -1.77 4.77 11.08
CA VAL A 75 -1.84 4.39 9.66
C VAL A 75 -0.44 4.19 9.09
N VAL A 76 0.46 5.15 9.31
CA VAL A 76 1.86 5.06 8.88
C VAL A 76 2.53 3.82 9.45
N LYS A 77 2.39 3.57 10.76
CA LYS A 77 2.96 2.40 11.42
C LYS A 77 2.50 1.10 10.75
N ILE A 78 1.21 0.99 10.44
CA ILE A 78 0.65 -0.19 9.77
C ILE A 78 1.13 -0.29 8.33
N ALA A 79 1.18 0.81 7.58
CA ALA A 79 1.63 0.83 6.19
C ALA A 79 3.09 0.37 6.02
N LEU A 80 3.97 0.73 6.97
CA LEU A 80 5.36 0.27 7.00
C LEU A 80 5.50 -1.27 7.12
N GLU A 81 4.54 -1.95 7.76
CA GLU A 81 4.51 -3.42 7.83
C GLU A 81 4.33 -4.06 6.44
N PHE A 82 3.69 -3.35 5.49
CA PHE A 82 3.38 -3.86 4.15
C PHE A 82 4.35 -3.39 3.05
N GLN A 83 5.04 -2.27 3.25
CA GLN A 83 6.00 -1.74 2.28
C GLN A 83 7.11 -2.75 1.96
N HIS A 84 7.63 -3.45 2.98
CA HIS A 84 8.76 -4.37 2.82
C HIS A 84 8.48 -5.58 1.94
N PHE A 85 7.21 -5.87 1.61
CA PHE A 85 6.82 -7.10 0.93
C PHE A 85 6.17 -6.92 -0.44
N TRP A 86 5.54 -5.78 -0.76
CA TRP A 86 4.60 -5.73 -1.89
C TRP A 86 4.67 -4.50 -2.80
N VAL A 87 4.95 -3.30 -2.26
CA VAL A 87 4.77 -2.05 -3.00
C VAL A 87 5.91 -1.08 -2.68
N SER A 88 6.52 -0.52 -3.72
CA SER A 88 7.65 0.42 -3.59
C SER A 88 7.21 1.82 -3.11
N ASN A 89 5.96 2.21 -3.34
CA ASN A 89 5.43 3.51 -2.95
C ASN A 89 4.67 3.46 -1.61
N LEU A 90 5.37 3.83 -0.53
CA LEU A 90 4.78 3.93 0.81
C LEU A 90 3.60 4.92 0.88
N MET A 91 3.62 6.01 0.09
CA MET A 91 2.55 7.01 0.15
C MET A 91 1.21 6.44 -0.29
N ASP A 92 1.19 5.58 -1.32
CA ASP A 92 -0.06 4.98 -1.78
C ASP A 92 -0.67 4.09 -0.69
N LEU A 93 0.16 3.32 0.02
CA LEU A 93 -0.30 2.51 1.16
C LEU A 93 -0.84 3.38 2.30
N ILE A 94 -0.18 4.51 2.60
CA ILE A 94 -0.65 5.46 3.61
C ILE A 94 -2.01 6.04 3.21
N GLN A 95 -2.17 6.44 1.95
CA GLN A 95 -3.42 7.02 1.48
C GLN A 95 -4.60 6.04 1.56
N GLU A 96 -4.39 4.80 1.14
CA GLU A 96 -5.40 3.75 1.26
C GLU A 96 -5.70 3.40 2.72
N GLY A 97 -4.66 3.37 3.56
CA GLY A 97 -4.82 3.23 5.00
C GLY A 97 -5.64 4.37 5.62
N ASN A 98 -5.47 5.61 5.16
CA ASN A 98 -6.24 6.77 5.60
C ASN A 98 -7.71 6.63 5.19
N ILE A 99 -7.99 6.11 3.98
CA ILE A 99 -9.36 5.76 3.56
C ILE A 99 -9.94 4.69 4.48
N GLY A 100 -9.17 3.66 4.80
CA GLY A 100 -9.55 2.63 5.77
C GLY A 100 -9.88 3.21 7.16
N LEU A 101 -9.07 4.14 7.66
CA LEU A 101 -9.29 4.84 8.93
C LEU A 101 -10.60 5.64 8.92
N MET A 102 -10.88 6.38 7.85
CA MET A 102 -12.14 7.11 7.70
C MET A 102 -13.35 6.17 7.68
N MET A 103 -13.22 5.02 7.03
CA MET A 103 -14.26 4.00 6.98
C MET A 103 -14.47 3.30 8.32
N ALA A 104 -13.39 3.14 9.11
CA ALA A 104 -13.48 2.67 10.49
C ALA A 104 -14.34 3.61 11.31
N LEU A 105 -14.07 4.93 11.25
CA LEU A 105 -14.82 5.92 12.02
C LEU A 105 -16.33 5.87 11.71
N LYS A 106 -16.71 5.76 10.43
CA LYS A 106 -18.13 5.65 10.03
C LYS A 106 -18.88 4.47 10.66
N LYS A 107 -18.17 3.40 11.01
CA LYS A 107 -18.75 2.15 11.55
C LYS A 107 -18.37 1.92 13.00
N TYR A 108 -17.66 2.85 13.63
CA TYR A 108 -17.17 2.71 14.98
C TYR A 108 -18.29 2.99 15.99
N ASP A 109 -18.31 2.20 17.06
CA ASP A 109 -19.29 2.32 18.13
C ASP A 109 -18.56 2.55 19.46
N PRO A 110 -18.57 3.79 20.00
CA PRO A 110 -17.88 4.12 21.24
C PRO A 110 -18.49 3.43 22.47
N ASP A 111 -19.77 3.06 22.42
CA ASP A 111 -20.48 2.47 23.56
C ASP A 111 -20.04 1.03 23.85
N LYS A 112 -19.28 0.40 22.93
CA LYS A 112 -18.70 -0.94 23.11
C LYS A 112 -17.44 -0.97 23.98
N GLY A 113 -16.92 0.19 24.39
CA GLY A 113 -15.77 0.29 25.30
C GLY A 113 -14.43 -0.15 24.73
N ILE A 114 -14.34 -0.46 23.43
CA ILE A 114 -13.08 -0.74 22.74
C ILE A 114 -12.45 0.57 22.28
N ARG A 115 -11.12 0.68 22.30
CA ARG A 115 -10.42 1.86 21.77
C ARG A 115 -10.61 1.98 20.26
N PHE A 116 -10.75 3.21 19.76
CA PHE A 116 -10.90 3.47 18.33
C PHE A 116 -9.70 2.97 17.52
N SER A 117 -8.48 3.17 18.03
CA SER A 117 -7.23 2.70 17.41
C SER A 117 -7.22 1.17 17.19
N TYR A 118 -7.73 0.41 18.15
CA TYR A 118 -7.83 -1.05 18.04
C TYR A 118 -8.82 -1.45 16.95
N TYR A 119 -9.99 -0.82 16.92
CA TYR A 119 -11.00 -1.07 15.88
C TYR A 119 -10.51 -0.66 14.49
N ALA A 120 -9.90 0.52 14.38
CA ALA A 120 -9.40 1.07 13.12
C ALA A 120 -8.29 0.23 12.50
N THR A 121 -7.47 -0.45 13.32
CA THR A 121 -6.39 -1.31 12.83
C THR A 121 -6.87 -2.35 11.81
N PHE A 122 -8.04 -2.97 12.01
CA PHE A 122 -8.59 -3.95 11.08
C PHE A 122 -9.00 -3.33 9.73
N TRP A 123 -9.60 -2.14 9.77
CA TRP A 123 -10.02 -1.41 8.58
C TRP A 123 -8.83 -0.91 7.77
N ILE A 124 -7.83 -0.33 8.44
CA ILE A 124 -6.59 0.13 7.82
C ILE A 124 -5.92 -1.05 7.09
N LYS A 125 -5.71 -2.18 7.79
CA LYS A 125 -5.12 -3.38 7.20
C LYS A 125 -5.93 -3.91 6.02
N ALA A 126 -7.25 -3.96 6.14
CA ALA A 126 -8.12 -4.47 5.07
C ALA A 126 -8.04 -3.61 3.80
N TYR A 127 -8.01 -2.29 3.92
CA TYR A 127 -7.91 -1.38 2.77
C TYR A 127 -6.54 -1.45 2.12
N ILE A 128 -5.46 -1.44 2.91
CA ILE A 128 -4.10 -1.61 2.40
C ILE A 128 -3.95 -2.95 1.66
N LEU A 129 -4.39 -4.04 2.27
CA LEU A 129 -4.33 -5.38 1.65
C LEU A 129 -5.13 -5.41 0.34
N LYS A 130 -6.33 -4.83 0.33
CA LYS A 130 -7.15 -4.75 -0.88
C LYS A 130 -6.43 -3.97 -1.98
N PHE A 131 -5.89 -2.79 -1.67
CA PHE A 131 -5.13 -1.99 -2.63
C PHE A 131 -3.95 -2.76 -3.21
N ILE A 132 -3.18 -3.44 -2.37
CA ILE A 132 -2.05 -4.26 -2.82
C ILE A 132 -2.54 -5.32 -3.81
N LEU A 133 -3.60 -6.07 -3.48
CA LEU A 133 -4.13 -7.10 -4.36
C LEU A 133 -4.63 -6.53 -5.70
N ASP A 134 -5.32 -5.39 -5.66
CA ASP A 134 -5.94 -4.76 -6.83
C ASP A 134 -4.92 -4.09 -7.76
N ASN A 135 -3.74 -3.69 -7.24
CA ASN A 135 -2.72 -2.91 -7.95
C ASN A 135 -1.35 -3.59 -8.05
N TRP A 136 -1.23 -4.86 -7.63
CA TRP A 136 0.06 -5.55 -7.66
C TRP A 136 0.63 -5.72 -9.08
N ARG A 137 -0.25 -5.87 -10.08
CA ARG A 137 0.05 -6.12 -11.49
C ARG A 137 -0.99 -5.48 -12.38
N LEU A 138 -0.63 -5.19 -13.64
CA LEU A 138 -1.58 -4.71 -14.65
C LEU A 138 -2.65 -5.78 -14.92
N VAL A 139 -2.23 -7.04 -15.06
CA VAL A 139 -3.15 -8.18 -15.18
C VAL A 139 -3.58 -8.62 -13.79
N LYS A 140 -4.84 -8.33 -13.46
CA LYS A 140 -5.40 -8.59 -12.14
C LYS A 140 -5.42 -10.09 -11.80
N ILE A 141 -5.04 -10.39 -10.57
CA ILE A 141 -5.07 -11.74 -9.98
C ILE A 141 -6.02 -11.73 -8.78
N GLY A 142 -6.67 -12.86 -8.51
CA GLY A 142 -7.16 -13.11 -7.15
C GLY A 142 -8.56 -12.64 -6.82
N THR A 143 -9.54 -13.00 -7.64
CA THR A 143 -10.96 -12.87 -7.26
C THR A 143 -11.41 -13.93 -6.25
N THR A 144 -10.77 -15.11 -6.25
CA THR A 144 -11.18 -16.24 -5.39
C THR A 144 -10.47 -16.25 -4.03
N GLN A 145 -11.10 -16.84 -3.01
CA GLN A 145 -10.50 -16.97 -1.67
C GLN A 145 -9.18 -17.74 -1.69
N ALA A 146 -9.08 -18.79 -2.50
CA ALA A 146 -7.86 -19.59 -2.65
C ALA A 146 -6.71 -18.75 -3.23
N GLN A 147 -6.97 -18.00 -4.31
CA GLN A 147 -5.97 -17.13 -4.91
C GLN A 147 -5.53 -16.01 -3.96
N ARG A 148 -6.46 -15.38 -3.20
CA ARG A 148 -6.09 -14.37 -2.19
C ARG A 148 -5.22 -14.98 -1.07
N LYS A 149 -5.56 -16.18 -0.61
CA LYS A 149 -4.78 -16.89 0.42
C LYS A 149 -3.37 -17.20 -0.08
N LEU A 150 -3.25 -17.68 -1.32
CA LEU A 150 -1.97 -17.95 -1.96
C LEU A 150 -1.17 -16.67 -2.17
N PHE A 151 -1.79 -15.61 -2.68
CA PHE A 151 -1.15 -14.33 -2.92
C PHE A 151 -0.36 -13.84 -1.70
N TYR A 152 -0.96 -13.80 -0.51
CA TYR A 152 -0.28 -13.29 0.69
C TYR A 152 0.64 -14.30 1.40
N ASN A 153 0.45 -15.61 1.22
CA ASN A 153 1.13 -16.62 2.04
C ASN A 153 2.09 -17.54 1.26
N LEU A 154 2.03 -17.59 -0.07
CA LEU A 154 2.80 -18.53 -0.88
C LEU A 154 4.31 -18.40 -0.62
N TYR A 155 4.88 -17.21 -0.80
CA TYR A 155 6.31 -16.97 -0.55
C TYR A 155 6.72 -17.28 0.89
N LYS A 156 5.92 -16.82 1.87
CA LYS A 156 6.20 -17.06 3.29
C LYS A 156 6.20 -18.55 3.63
N GLU A 157 5.30 -19.33 3.05
CA GLU A 157 5.26 -20.78 3.28
C GLU A 157 6.40 -21.49 2.55
N LYS A 158 6.80 -21.05 1.34
CA LYS A 158 7.98 -21.58 0.65
C LYS A 158 9.26 -21.34 1.45
N GLU A 159 9.45 -20.12 1.96
CA GLU A 159 10.60 -19.76 2.78
C GLU A 159 10.62 -20.59 4.07
N LYS A 160 9.47 -20.75 4.73
CA LYS A 160 9.34 -21.58 5.92
C LYS A 160 9.67 -23.05 5.67
N LEU A 161 9.24 -23.61 4.54
CA LEU A 161 9.57 -24.99 4.14
C LEU A 161 11.07 -25.13 3.88
N ALA A 162 11.67 -24.17 3.19
CA ALA A 162 13.11 -24.15 2.94
C ALA A 162 13.92 -24.06 4.25
N GLN A 163 13.50 -23.23 5.20
CA GLN A 163 14.13 -23.13 6.53
C GLN A 163 14.04 -24.43 7.34
N LEU A 164 13.00 -25.24 7.10
CA LEU A 164 12.83 -26.56 7.71
C LEU A 164 13.58 -27.67 6.95
N GLY A 165 14.28 -27.35 5.86
CA GLY A 165 15.02 -28.31 5.04
C GLY A 165 14.16 -29.10 4.04
N TYR A 166 12.91 -28.69 3.82
CA TYR A 166 12.04 -29.31 2.82
C TYR A 166 12.11 -28.58 1.49
N GLU A 167 12.06 -29.33 0.39
CA GLU A 167 11.83 -28.74 -0.93
C GLU A 167 10.38 -28.25 -1.04
N PRO A 168 10.14 -26.99 -1.45
CA PRO A 168 8.81 -26.40 -1.47
C PRO A 168 7.98 -26.90 -2.67
N MET A 169 7.59 -28.17 -2.63
CA MET A 169 6.76 -28.81 -3.65
C MET A 169 5.33 -28.24 -3.66
N PRO A 170 4.72 -27.99 -4.83
CA PRO A 170 3.36 -27.43 -4.92
C PRO A 170 2.31 -28.24 -4.14
N GLN A 171 2.44 -29.57 -4.11
CA GLN A 171 1.56 -30.48 -3.37
C GLN A 171 1.60 -30.21 -1.86
N LEU A 172 2.81 -30.01 -1.31
CA LEU A 172 3.01 -29.79 0.12
C LEU A 172 2.47 -28.42 0.53
N ILE A 173 2.68 -27.40 -0.29
CA ILE A 173 2.13 -26.06 -0.09
C ILE A 173 0.60 -26.09 -0.15
N ALA A 174 0.03 -26.79 -1.13
CA ALA A 174 -1.42 -26.94 -1.31
C ALA A 174 -2.08 -27.55 -0.06
N GLN A 175 -1.48 -28.60 0.51
CA GLN A 175 -1.98 -29.24 1.73
C GLN A 175 -1.93 -28.29 2.94
N ARG A 176 -0.81 -27.58 3.13
CA ARG A 176 -0.63 -26.67 4.29
C ARG A 176 -1.52 -25.43 4.19
N LEU A 177 -1.71 -24.92 2.99
CA LEU A 177 -2.58 -23.77 2.72
C LEU A 177 -4.03 -24.18 2.42
N GLN A 178 -4.38 -25.47 2.45
CA GLN A 178 -5.74 -25.98 2.19
C GLN A 178 -6.34 -25.43 0.88
N VAL A 179 -5.57 -25.51 -0.20
CA VAL A 179 -5.97 -25.12 -1.56
C VAL A 179 -5.67 -26.24 -2.55
N ARG A 180 -6.11 -26.13 -3.79
CA ARG A 180 -5.78 -27.13 -4.82
C ARG A 180 -4.36 -26.93 -5.31
N GLU A 181 -3.68 -28.01 -5.62
CA GLU A 181 -2.35 -27.98 -6.22
C GLU A 181 -2.33 -27.18 -7.54
N SER A 182 -3.36 -27.32 -8.36
CA SER A 182 -3.52 -26.53 -9.59
C SER A 182 -3.50 -25.02 -9.33
N ASP A 183 -4.11 -24.57 -8.22
CA ASP A 183 -4.14 -23.16 -7.86
C ASP A 183 -2.75 -22.67 -7.42
N VAL A 184 -1.95 -23.54 -6.79
CA VAL A 184 -0.56 -23.24 -6.43
C VAL A 184 0.30 -23.06 -7.68
N ILE A 185 0.25 -24.01 -8.62
CA ILE A 185 1.04 -23.96 -9.86
C ILE A 185 0.68 -22.72 -10.67
N GLU A 186 -0.62 -22.46 -10.85
CA GLU A 186 -1.10 -21.27 -11.56
C GLU A 186 -0.64 -19.98 -10.87
N MET A 187 -0.70 -19.93 -9.53
CA MET A 187 -0.22 -18.77 -8.80
C MET A 187 1.29 -18.60 -8.94
N GLU A 188 2.09 -19.67 -8.85
CA GLU A 188 3.54 -19.60 -9.03
C GLU A 188 3.93 -19.05 -10.40
N GLN A 189 3.28 -19.51 -11.47
CA GLN A 189 3.49 -18.99 -12.82
C GLN A 189 3.15 -17.49 -12.89
N ARG A 190 1.98 -17.11 -12.38
CA ARG A 190 1.54 -15.71 -12.36
C ARG A 190 2.47 -14.82 -11.53
N MET A 191 3.03 -15.33 -10.43
CA MET A 191 3.92 -14.54 -9.58
C MET A 191 5.35 -14.47 -10.11
N GLY A 192 5.82 -15.50 -10.82
CA GLY A 192 7.18 -15.59 -11.33
C GLY A 192 7.47 -14.82 -12.62
N SER A 193 6.49 -14.63 -13.49
CA SER A 193 6.69 -13.91 -14.77
C SER A 193 6.44 -12.42 -14.59
N SER A 194 7.36 -11.50 -14.90
CA SER A 194 7.06 -10.04 -14.90
C SER A 194 6.37 -9.62 -16.19
N GLU A 195 5.55 -8.58 -16.11
CA GLU A 195 5.08 -7.85 -17.29
C GLU A 195 6.27 -7.11 -17.93
N VAL A 196 6.30 -7.04 -19.26
CA VAL A 196 7.37 -6.40 -20.04
C VAL A 196 6.76 -5.28 -20.88
N SER A 197 7.42 -4.11 -20.91
CA SER A 197 6.99 -3.00 -21.76
C SER A 197 7.30 -3.33 -23.23
N LEU A 198 6.33 -3.12 -24.12
CA LEU A 198 6.54 -3.27 -25.57
C LEU A 198 7.47 -2.19 -26.14
N ASP A 199 7.51 -1.04 -25.47
CA ASP A 199 8.39 0.09 -25.83
C ASP A 199 9.78 -0.04 -25.20
N ALA A 200 10.05 -1.11 -24.43
CA ALA A 200 11.38 -1.30 -23.86
C ALA A 200 12.39 -1.59 -24.99
N PRO A 201 13.58 -0.95 -24.97
CA PRO A 201 14.62 -1.22 -25.95
C PRO A 201 15.13 -2.66 -25.79
N LEU A 202 15.39 -3.32 -26.91
CA LEU A 202 15.86 -4.71 -26.95
C LEU A 202 17.30 -4.86 -26.46
N SER A 203 18.12 -3.84 -26.67
CA SER A 203 19.52 -3.74 -26.24
C SER A 203 19.86 -2.29 -25.90
N ALA A 204 20.91 -2.08 -25.12
CA ALA A 204 21.36 -0.74 -24.74
C ALA A 204 21.88 0.09 -25.94
N ASP A 205 22.21 -0.59 -27.05
CA ASP A 205 22.87 0.01 -28.22
C ASP A 205 21.92 0.17 -29.43
N THR A 206 20.65 -0.22 -29.32
CA THR A 206 19.67 -0.16 -30.41
C THR A 206 18.37 0.51 -29.96
N ASP A 207 17.81 1.36 -30.82
CA ASP A 207 16.48 1.95 -30.61
C ASP A 207 15.33 0.95 -30.90
N ASP A 208 15.65 -0.22 -31.45
CA ASP A 208 14.67 -1.26 -31.74
C ASP A 208 13.96 -1.71 -30.45
N SER A 209 12.63 -1.72 -30.51
CA SER A 209 11.76 -2.06 -29.38
C SER A 209 11.06 -3.39 -29.60
N LEU A 210 10.53 -3.99 -28.53
CA LEU A 210 9.85 -5.29 -28.59
C LEU A 210 8.66 -5.29 -29.57
N VAL A 211 7.98 -4.16 -29.74
CA VAL A 211 6.84 -4.05 -30.67
C VAL A 211 7.22 -4.32 -32.12
N GLU A 212 8.45 -4.00 -32.53
CA GLU A 212 8.92 -4.11 -33.90
C GLU A 212 9.22 -5.56 -34.31
N VAL A 213 9.47 -6.43 -33.33
CA VAL A 213 9.81 -7.85 -33.56
C VAL A 213 8.57 -8.74 -33.53
N ILE A 214 7.47 -8.28 -32.92
CA ILE A 214 6.25 -9.08 -32.79
C ILE A 214 5.50 -9.11 -34.13
N PRO A 215 5.31 -10.29 -34.76
CA PRO A 215 4.60 -10.39 -36.02
C PRO A 215 3.12 -10.06 -35.83
N ALA A 216 2.55 -9.33 -36.80
CA ALA A 216 1.11 -9.10 -36.85
C ALA A 216 0.38 -10.43 -37.09
N GLN A 217 -0.73 -10.63 -36.37
CA GLN A 217 -1.60 -11.82 -36.53
C GLN A 217 -2.69 -11.63 -37.59
N SER A 218 -2.70 -10.52 -38.32
CA SER A 218 -3.63 -10.28 -39.43
C SER A 218 -3.23 -11.03 -40.69
N GLU A 219 -4.20 -11.35 -41.54
CA GLU A 219 -3.96 -11.85 -42.90
C GLU A 219 -2.97 -10.91 -43.61
N THR A 220 -2.01 -11.52 -44.30
CA THR A 220 -1.08 -10.77 -45.13
C THR A 220 -1.86 -10.15 -46.28
N PRO A 221 -1.43 -9.01 -46.85
CA PRO A 221 -2.10 -8.38 -47.99
C PRO A 221 -2.20 -9.24 -49.26
N GLU A 222 -1.67 -10.48 -49.23
CA GLU A 222 -1.62 -11.44 -50.32
C GLU A 222 -2.74 -12.50 -50.23
N GLU A 223 -3.49 -12.55 -49.12
CA GLU A 223 -4.72 -13.35 -48.93
C GLU A 223 -5.98 -12.46 -48.95
#